data_AF-A0A7C3DX31-F1
#
_entry.id   AF-A0A7C3DX31-F1
#
_cell.length_a   1.000
_cell.length_b   1.000
_cell.length_c   1.000
_cell.angle_alpha   90.00
_cell.angle_beta   90.00
_cell.angle_gamma   90.00
#
_symmetry.space_group_name_H-M   'P 1'
#
loop_
_entity.id
_entity.type
_entity.pdbx_description
1 polymer ?
#
loop_
_entity_poly.entity_id
_entity_poly.type
_entity_poly.pdbx_seq_one_letter_code
_entity_poly.pdbx_strand_id
1 'polypeptide(L)'
;MDLKELREQVCWANRLLAQHGLVCLHSGNVSGLDRESGRLVIKPSGVDYETLTPDDMVAVELITGKVLDSRLRPSVDLPHHLHLYRNLPGVQGITHTHSTYATAWAAAPFARYFLNSFLLVSAILAGQLVLCTLAAYAFARFRFWGHRVAFVLVLMQLMVMPDVLIVENYRTMHQLGLVDTIAAMALPYVASAFGIFLLRQAFKTMPKELEEAARIEGCGTLGILWRVYVPLARPVYLAYALVSVSYHWNNFLWPLIVTNSVGTRPLTVGLAVFASTDQGIDWSIITAATLIAAAPLLVAFLIFQPQFVQSFLRAGIR
;
A
#
# COMPACT_ATOMS: atom_id res chain seq x y z
N MET A 1 14.83 45.53 -3.94
CA MET A 1 13.41 45.38 -3.55
C MET A 1 13.21 46.00 -2.17
N ASP A 2 12.06 46.62 -1.86
CA ASP A 2 11.84 47.16 -0.50
C ASP A 2 11.60 46.02 0.52
N LEU A 3 12.03 46.21 1.78
CA LEU A 3 11.91 45.19 2.84
C LEU A 3 10.44 44.84 3.11
N LYS A 4 9.54 45.82 2.98
CA LYS A 4 8.10 45.60 3.15
C LYS A 4 7.56 44.66 2.07
N GLU A 5 7.92 44.90 0.81
CA GLU A 5 7.54 44.04 -0.31
C GLU A 5 8.09 42.62 -0.16
N LEU A 6 9.35 42.48 0.29
CA LEU A 6 9.94 41.18 0.58
C LEU A 6 9.17 40.44 1.70
N ARG A 7 8.78 41.13 2.78
CA ARG A 7 7.95 40.56 3.85
C ARG A 7 6.60 40.08 3.33
N GLU A 8 5.93 40.87 2.49
CA GLU A 8 4.66 40.51 1.88
C GLU A 8 4.79 39.25 1.00
N GLN A 9 5.79 39.19 0.12
CA GLN A 9 6.03 38.05 -0.76
C GLN A 9 6.36 36.77 0.02
N VAL A 10 7.25 36.85 1.03
CA VAL A 10 7.63 35.67 1.81
C VAL A 10 6.48 35.22 2.73
N CYS A 11 5.70 36.15 3.30
CA CYS A 11 4.50 35.81 4.06
C CYS A 11 3.46 35.11 3.18
N TRP A 12 3.21 35.65 1.97
CA TRP A 12 2.31 35.03 0.98
C TRP A 12 2.78 33.62 0.62
N ALA A 13 4.07 33.43 0.34
CA ALA A 13 4.62 32.12 0.00
C ALA A 13 4.51 31.10 1.16
N ASN A 14 4.68 31.52 2.41
CA ASN A 14 4.46 30.65 3.56
C ASN A 14 2.99 30.21 3.69
N ARG A 15 2.04 31.13 3.51
CA ARG A 15 0.61 30.79 3.49
C ARG A 15 0.28 29.82 2.36
N LEU A 16 0.91 29.99 1.20
CA LEU A 16 0.77 29.10 0.05
C LEU A 16 1.21 27.66 0.36
N LEU A 17 2.28 27.47 1.15
CA LEU A 17 2.68 26.12 1.59
C LEU A 17 1.59 25.42 2.39
N ALA A 18 0.95 26.13 3.33
CA ALA A 18 -0.14 25.58 4.13
C ALA A 18 -1.37 25.28 3.26
N GLN A 19 -1.73 26.20 2.36
CA GLN A 19 -2.85 26.01 1.43
C GLN A 19 -2.68 24.77 0.53
N HIS A 20 -1.44 24.42 0.17
CA HIS A 20 -1.14 23.24 -0.64
C HIS A 20 -0.75 21.99 0.17
N GLY A 21 -0.84 22.02 1.51
CA GLY A 21 -0.51 20.86 2.36
C GLY A 21 0.97 20.45 2.28
N LEU A 22 1.86 21.39 2.00
CA LEU A 22 3.31 21.18 1.91
C LEU A 22 4.02 21.32 3.26
N VAL A 23 3.29 21.65 4.31
CA VAL A 23 3.77 21.86 5.68
C VAL A 23 2.78 21.23 6.66
N CYS A 24 3.27 20.83 7.82
CA CYS A 24 2.47 20.21 8.88
C CYS A 24 2.65 21.01 10.18
N LEU A 25 1.54 21.41 10.81
CA LEU A 25 1.53 22.28 12.00
C LEU A 25 2.35 23.56 11.76
N HIS A 26 3.37 23.81 12.57
CA HIS A 26 4.28 24.96 12.43
C HIS A 26 5.57 24.63 11.66
N SER A 27 5.75 23.38 11.24
CA SER A 27 6.98 22.86 10.64
C SER A 27 7.12 23.22 9.17
N GLY A 28 8.35 23.50 8.74
CA GLY A 28 8.65 24.08 7.42
C GLY A 28 8.58 25.60 7.43
N ASN A 29 9.03 26.20 6.33
CA ASN A 29 8.97 27.64 6.12
C ASN A 29 9.41 28.01 4.69
N VAL A 30 9.14 29.26 4.32
CA VAL A 30 9.76 29.94 3.19
C VAL A 30 10.61 31.08 3.72
N SER A 31 11.75 31.29 3.07
CA SER A 31 12.52 32.52 3.18
C SER A 31 12.78 33.16 1.82
N GLY A 32 13.00 34.47 1.80
CA GLY A 32 13.39 35.23 0.62
C GLY A 32 14.56 36.14 0.91
N LEU A 33 15.47 36.27 -0.06
CA LEU A 33 16.68 37.10 0.04
C LEU A 33 16.62 38.22 -1.01
N ASP A 34 16.71 39.46 -0.55
CA ASP A 34 17.07 40.57 -1.41
C ASP A 34 18.60 40.71 -1.45
N ARG A 35 19.21 40.35 -2.59
CA ARG A 35 20.67 40.32 -2.74
C ARG A 35 21.29 41.71 -2.80
N GLU A 36 20.57 42.70 -3.30
CA GLU A 36 21.07 44.07 -3.39
C GLU A 36 21.27 44.69 -2.00
N SER A 37 20.32 44.47 -1.08
CA SER A 37 20.42 44.96 0.30
C SER A 37 21.09 43.97 1.27
N GLY A 38 21.29 42.71 0.85
CA GLY A 38 21.81 41.65 1.73
C GLY A 38 20.85 41.23 2.84
N ARG A 39 19.54 41.51 2.67
CA ARG A 39 18.50 41.26 3.68
C ARG A 39 17.71 40.00 3.35
N LEU A 40 17.67 39.09 4.32
CA LEU A 40 16.88 37.86 4.31
C LEU A 40 15.61 38.07 5.14
N VAL A 41 14.48 37.55 4.68
CA VAL A 41 13.24 37.48 5.45
C VAL A 41 12.82 36.01 5.57
N ILE A 42 12.46 35.57 6.78
CA ILE A 42 12.06 34.19 7.06
C ILE A 42 10.87 34.13 8.03
N LYS A 43 10.05 33.08 7.93
CA LYS A 43 8.94 32.82 8.86
C LYS A 43 9.47 32.70 10.31
N PRO A 44 8.76 33.26 11.31
CA PRO A 44 9.09 33.06 12.71
C PRO A 44 8.79 31.63 13.20
N SER A 45 9.53 31.19 14.21
CA SER A 45 9.30 29.90 14.86
C SER A 45 8.03 29.93 15.71
N GLY A 46 7.24 28.85 15.69
CA GLY A 46 6.06 28.66 16.55
C GLY A 46 4.81 29.45 16.16
N VAL A 47 4.80 30.14 15.02
CA VAL A 47 3.63 30.87 14.52
C VAL A 47 2.87 30.02 13.49
N ASP A 48 1.54 30.05 13.60
CA ASP A 48 0.62 29.39 12.66
C ASP A 48 0.61 30.09 11.29
N TYR A 49 0.53 29.31 10.21
CA TYR A 49 0.48 29.83 8.85
C TYR A 49 -0.80 30.62 8.55
N GLU A 50 -1.93 30.26 9.16
CA GLU A 50 -3.22 30.93 8.92
C GLU A 50 -3.25 32.34 9.52
N THR A 51 -2.60 32.53 10.68
CA THR A 51 -2.53 33.82 11.38
C THR A 51 -1.30 34.64 11.02
N LEU A 52 -0.32 34.06 10.32
CA LEU A 52 0.94 34.70 9.97
C LEU A 52 0.71 35.96 9.14
N THR A 53 1.20 37.12 9.57
CA THR A 53 1.13 38.39 8.83
C THR A 53 2.51 38.84 8.33
N PRO A 54 2.59 39.76 7.34
CA PRO A 54 3.88 40.32 6.90
C PRO A 54 4.70 40.96 8.03
N ASP A 55 4.04 41.53 9.05
CA ASP A 55 4.72 42.17 10.20
C ASP A 55 5.35 41.14 11.16
N ASP A 56 4.87 39.90 11.16
CA ASP A 56 5.44 38.81 11.97
C ASP A 56 6.76 38.27 11.37
N MET A 57 7.05 38.60 10.11
CA MET A 57 8.21 38.07 9.39
C MET A 57 9.53 38.61 9.94
N VAL A 58 10.50 37.71 10.10
CA VAL A 58 11.78 38.03 10.75
C VAL A 58 12.79 38.45 9.69
N ALA A 59 13.26 39.69 9.76
CA ALA A 59 14.33 40.20 8.90
C ALA A 59 15.70 39.90 9.52
N VAL A 60 16.62 39.40 8.70
CA VAL A 60 17.94 38.91 9.11
C VAL A 60 18.99 39.40 8.11
N GLU A 61 20.18 39.75 8.60
CA GLU A 61 21.33 40.09 7.75
C GLU A 61 22.00 38.81 7.20
N LEU A 62 22.26 38.75 5.89
CA LEU A 62 22.80 37.56 5.24
C LEU A 62 24.19 37.14 5.77
N ILE A 63 25.10 38.09 5.99
CA ILE A 63 26.51 37.77 6.30
C ILE A 63 26.67 37.32 7.75
N THR A 64 26.08 38.03 8.70
CA THR A 64 26.24 37.73 10.13
C THR A 64 25.15 36.78 10.65
N GLY A 65 23.99 36.72 9.99
CA GLY A 65 22.81 36.04 10.53
C GLY A 65 22.13 36.81 11.66
N LYS A 66 22.50 38.07 11.90
CA LYS A 66 21.92 38.90 12.96
C LYS A 66 20.49 39.30 12.59
N VAL A 67 19.56 39.13 13.52
CA VAL A 67 18.18 39.63 13.38
C VAL A 67 18.22 41.16 13.35
N LEU A 68 17.67 41.74 12.29
CA LEU A 68 17.66 43.18 12.04
C LEU A 68 16.47 43.85 12.69
N ASP A 69 15.28 43.24 12.57
CA ASP A 69 14.02 43.79 13.06
C ASP A 69 12.97 42.68 13.18
N SER A 70 12.67 42.25 14.42
CA SER A 70 11.50 41.42 14.76
C SER A 70 11.28 41.31 16.27
N ARG A 71 10.01 41.18 16.67
CA ARG A 71 9.60 40.79 18.03
C ARG A 71 9.63 39.27 18.26
N LEU A 72 9.69 38.50 17.16
CA LEU A 72 9.60 37.05 17.15
C LEU A 72 10.96 36.44 16.81
N ARG A 73 11.13 35.18 17.20
CA ARG A 73 12.35 34.42 16.91
C ARG A 73 12.30 33.89 15.47
N PRO A 74 13.40 33.96 14.71
CA PRO A 74 13.45 33.35 13.38
C PRO A 74 13.22 31.83 13.48
N SER A 75 12.84 31.21 12.36
CA SER A 75 12.78 29.75 12.25
C SER A 75 14.08 29.10 12.72
N VAL A 76 13.96 27.92 13.34
CA VAL A 76 15.11 27.07 13.70
C VAL A 76 15.91 26.62 12.48
N ASP A 77 15.31 26.67 11.29
CA ASP A 77 15.96 26.33 10.02
C ASP A 77 16.83 27.46 9.44
N LEU A 78 16.80 28.66 10.04
CA LEU A 78 17.57 29.83 9.57
C LEU A 78 19.05 29.52 9.25
N PRO A 79 19.80 28.76 10.07
CA PRO A 79 21.20 28.44 9.75
C PRO A 79 21.38 27.71 8.42
N HIS A 80 20.46 26.81 8.06
CA HIS A 80 20.48 26.09 6.78
C HIS A 80 20.23 27.05 5.62
N HIS A 81 19.26 27.95 5.76
CA HIS A 81 18.91 28.93 4.74
C HIS A 81 20.08 29.90 4.49
N LEU A 82 20.69 30.43 5.55
CA LEU A 82 21.88 31.29 5.44
C LEU A 82 23.02 30.58 4.72
N HIS A 83 23.28 29.31 5.05
CA HIS A 83 24.31 28.53 4.38
C HIS A 83 24.04 28.40 2.87
N LEU A 84 22.81 28.05 2.49
CA LEU A 84 22.43 27.90 1.09
C LEU A 84 22.55 29.22 0.31
N TYR A 85 22.04 30.33 0.85
CA TYR A 85 22.12 31.63 0.17
C TYR A 85 23.54 32.13 -0.06
N ARG A 86 24.45 31.87 0.90
CA ARG A 86 25.88 32.23 0.80
C ARG A 86 26.62 31.43 -0.26
N ASN A 87 26.21 30.18 -0.51
CA ASN A 87 26.90 29.27 -1.42
C ASN A 87 26.23 29.11 -2.80
N LEU A 88 24.97 29.54 -2.94
CA LEU A 88 24.21 29.40 -4.18
C LEU A 88 23.77 30.79 -4.71
N PRO A 89 24.62 31.49 -5.48
CA PRO A 89 24.40 32.90 -5.86
C PRO A 89 23.17 33.15 -6.74
N GLY A 90 22.63 32.13 -7.41
CA GLY A 90 21.39 32.23 -8.21
C GLY A 90 20.10 32.10 -7.40
N VAL A 91 20.18 31.73 -6.11
CA VAL A 91 18.99 31.45 -5.29
C VAL A 91 18.54 32.72 -4.57
N GLN A 92 17.26 33.06 -4.71
CA GLN A 92 16.62 34.21 -4.05
C GLN A 92 15.45 33.81 -3.13
N GLY A 93 14.97 32.58 -3.23
CA GLY A 93 13.94 32.01 -2.36
C GLY A 93 14.32 30.59 -1.95
N ILE A 94 14.08 30.22 -0.69
CA ILE A 94 14.26 28.85 -0.20
C ILE A 94 12.94 28.42 0.43
N THR A 95 12.49 27.24 0.02
CA THR A 95 11.27 26.61 0.52
C THR A 95 11.66 25.32 1.23
N HIS A 96 11.36 25.24 2.52
CA HIS A 96 11.51 24.05 3.35
C HIS A 96 10.12 23.46 3.62
N THR A 97 9.85 22.29 3.02
CA THR A 97 8.53 21.63 3.11
C THR A 97 8.59 20.39 4.01
N HIS A 98 7.45 20.07 4.64
CA HIS A 98 7.19 18.83 5.36
C HIS A 98 5.86 18.26 4.85
N SER A 99 5.81 17.89 3.57
CA SER A 99 4.61 17.28 2.98
C SER A 99 4.20 16.05 3.80
N THR A 100 2.92 15.95 4.17
CA THR A 100 2.39 14.84 4.97
C THR A 100 2.66 13.49 4.31
N TYR A 101 2.56 13.42 2.97
CA TYR A 101 2.83 12.20 2.21
C TYR A 101 4.32 11.84 2.18
N ALA A 102 5.20 12.82 1.99
CA ALA A 102 6.65 12.60 2.02
C ALA A 102 7.11 12.20 3.44
N THR A 103 6.52 12.82 4.46
CA THR A 103 6.77 12.51 5.87
C THR A 103 6.29 11.11 6.22
N ALA A 104 5.06 10.74 5.83
CA ALA A 104 4.55 9.39 5.99
C ALA A 104 5.46 8.37 5.28
N TRP A 105 5.83 8.62 4.03
CA TRP A 105 6.71 7.75 3.26
C TRP A 105 8.09 7.57 3.91
N ALA A 106 8.66 8.62 4.50
CA ALA A 106 9.96 8.58 5.17
C ALA A 106 9.91 7.98 6.58
N ALA A 107 8.77 8.08 7.27
CA ALA A 107 8.60 7.63 8.65
C ALA A 107 8.58 6.09 8.82
N ALA A 108 8.38 5.35 7.73
CA ALA A 108 8.45 3.90 7.73
C ALA A 108 9.07 3.37 6.42
N PRO A 109 9.65 2.16 6.42
CA PRO A 109 10.20 1.56 5.21
C PRO A 109 9.09 1.03 4.29
N PHE A 110 8.23 1.93 3.78
CA PHE A 110 7.07 1.60 2.93
C PHE A 110 7.45 0.75 1.73
N ALA A 111 8.55 1.07 1.04
CA ALA A 111 9.04 0.27 -0.09
C ALA A 111 9.26 -1.20 0.28
N ARG A 112 9.82 -1.47 1.47
CA ARG A 112 10.01 -2.83 1.97
C ARG A 112 8.67 -3.48 2.32
N TYR A 113 7.77 -2.75 2.96
CA TYR A 113 6.46 -3.26 3.31
C TYR A 113 5.61 -3.59 2.08
N PHE A 114 5.66 -2.77 1.03
CA PHE A 114 5.04 -3.05 -0.26
C PHE A 114 5.63 -4.29 -0.90
N LEU A 115 6.96 -4.43 -0.90
CA LEU A 115 7.62 -5.63 -1.43
C LEU A 115 7.18 -6.89 -0.68
N ASN A 116 7.16 -6.85 0.65
CA ASN A 116 6.72 -7.96 1.48
C ASN A 116 5.25 -8.33 1.22
N SER A 117 4.36 -7.34 1.16
CA SER A 117 2.94 -7.54 0.81
C SER A 117 2.77 -8.11 -0.59
N PHE A 118 3.49 -7.58 -1.58
CA PHE A 118 3.43 -8.06 -2.95
C PHE A 118 3.91 -9.50 -3.06
N LEU A 119 5.04 -9.85 -2.43
CA LEU A 119 5.58 -11.21 -2.41
C LEU A 119 4.63 -12.16 -1.68
N LEU A 120 4.06 -11.75 -0.55
CA LEU A 120 3.10 -12.53 0.22
C LEU A 120 1.85 -12.86 -0.61
N VAL A 121 1.18 -11.82 -1.13
CA VAL A 121 -0.07 -11.99 -1.88
C VAL A 121 0.18 -12.77 -3.17
N SER A 122 1.30 -12.53 -3.86
CA SER A 122 1.66 -13.26 -5.07
C SER A 122 1.96 -14.73 -4.80
N ALA A 123 2.66 -15.05 -3.70
CA ALA A 123 2.95 -16.43 -3.29
C ALA A 123 1.66 -17.19 -2.94
N ILE A 124 0.76 -16.55 -2.19
CA ILE A 124 -0.56 -17.13 -1.86
C ILE A 124 -1.35 -17.39 -3.15
N LEU A 125 -1.46 -16.39 -4.01
CA LEU A 125 -2.22 -16.51 -5.26
C LEU A 125 -1.64 -17.60 -6.16
N ALA A 126 -0.32 -17.65 -6.35
CA ALA A 126 0.33 -18.69 -7.15
C ALA A 126 0.06 -20.09 -6.58
N GLY A 127 0.20 -20.26 -5.27
CA GLY A 127 -0.11 -21.51 -4.59
C GLY A 127 -1.57 -21.94 -4.78
N GLN A 128 -2.51 -21.00 -4.63
CA GLN A 128 -3.93 -21.25 -4.84
C GLN A 128 -4.25 -21.58 -6.30
N LEU A 129 -3.71 -20.85 -7.27
CA LEU A 129 -3.94 -21.12 -8.68
C LEU A 129 -3.42 -22.50 -9.07
N VAL A 130 -2.36 -23.02 -8.46
CA VAL A 130 -1.90 -24.38 -8.73
C VAL A 130 -2.77 -25.41 -7.99
N LEU A 131 -2.89 -25.30 -6.67
CA LEU A 131 -3.54 -26.30 -5.82
C LEU A 131 -5.05 -26.36 -6.07
N CYS A 132 -5.72 -25.21 -6.15
CA CYS A 132 -7.16 -25.16 -6.40
C CYS A 132 -7.50 -25.71 -7.79
N THR A 133 -6.68 -25.44 -8.80
CA THR A 133 -6.89 -25.95 -10.17
C THR A 133 -6.82 -27.47 -10.22
N LEU A 134 -5.77 -28.06 -9.63
CA LEU A 134 -5.58 -29.50 -9.60
C LEU A 134 -6.71 -30.19 -8.82
N ALA A 135 -7.04 -29.68 -7.63
CA ALA A 135 -8.12 -30.22 -6.81
C ALA A 135 -9.50 -30.07 -7.48
N ALA A 136 -9.80 -28.89 -8.04
CA ALA A 136 -11.04 -28.65 -8.74
C ALA A 136 -11.22 -29.57 -9.95
N TYR A 137 -10.15 -29.78 -10.74
CA TYR A 137 -10.17 -30.68 -11.88
C TYR A 137 -10.39 -32.13 -11.43
N ALA A 138 -9.69 -32.55 -10.36
CA ALA A 138 -9.89 -33.86 -9.73
C ALA A 138 -11.36 -34.09 -9.33
N PHE A 139 -11.95 -33.15 -8.59
CA PHE A 139 -13.34 -33.24 -8.11
C PHE A 139 -14.41 -33.02 -9.17
N ALA A 140 -14.05 -32.43 -10.33
CA ALA A 140 -14.97 -32.22 -11.44
C ALA A 140 -15.01 -33.43 -12.39
N ARG A 141 -13.85 -34.05 -12.66
CA ARG A 141 -13.70 -35.02 -13.76
C ARG A 141 -13.41 -36.45 -13.33
N PHE A 142 -12.79 -36.65 -12.17
CA PHE A 142 -12.50 -38.00 -11.70
C PHE A 142 -13.57 -38.53 -10.74
N ARG A 143 -13.92 -39.80 -10.91
CA ARG A 143 -14.74 -40.56 -9.96
C ARG A 143 -13.83 -41.53 -9.21
N PHE A 144 -13.44 -41.14 -8.00
CA PHE A 144 -12.71 -42.02 -7.08
C PHE A 144 -13.56 -42.31 -5.84
N TRP A 145 -13.19 -43.38 -5.13
CA TRP A 145 -13.86 -43.78 -3.91
C TRP A 145 -13.75 -42.66 -2.86
N GLY A 146 -14.87 -42.24 -2.27
CA GLY A 146 -14.90 -41.15 -1.29
C GLY A 146 -14.90 -39.72 -1.85
N HIS A 147 -14.90 -39.49 -3.18
CA HIS A 147 -14.84 -38.14 -3.77
C HIS A 147 -15.90 -37.15 -3.25
N ARG A 148 -17.12 -37.64 -2.93
CA ARG A 148 -18.18 -36.80 -2.33
C ARG A 148 -17.82 -36.38 -0.91
N VAL A 149 -17.35 -37.31 -0.09
CA VAL A 149 -16.96 -37.05 1.30
C VAL A 149 -15.79 -36.09 1.33
N ALA A 150 -14.74 -36.35 0.55
CA ALA A 150 -13.58 -35.48 0.44
C ALA A 150 -13.96 -34.05 0.00
N PHE A 151 -14.88 -33.91 -0.96
CA PHE A 151 -15.36 -32.59 -1.36
C PHE A 151 -16.17 -31.89 -0.25
N VAL A 152 -16.99 -32.62 0.51
CA VAL A 152 -17.69 -32.06 1.68
C VAL A 152 -16.71 -31.60 2.75
N LEU A 153 -15.62 -32.35 3.01
CA LEU A 153 -14.54 -31.92 3.91
C LEU A 153 -13.93 -30.57 3.48
N VAL A 154 -13.69 -30.40 2.16
CA VAL A 154 -13.24 -29.12 1.61
C VAL A 154 -14.27 -28.01 1.86
N LEU A 155 -15.55 -28.26 1.62
CA LEU A 155 -16.60 -27.25 1.85
C LEU A 155 -16.75 -26.87 3.33
N MET A 156 -16.51 -27.79 4.26
CA MET A 156 -16.55 -27.48 5.70
C MET A 156 -15.53 -26.40 6.09
N GLN A 157 -14.39 -26.31 5.40
CA GLN A 157 -13.41 -25.24 5.62
C GLN A 157 -14.02 -23.84 5.41
N LEU A 158 -15.04 -23.69 4.54
CA LEU A 158 -15.72 -22.40 4.31
C LEU A 158 -16.51 -21.93 5.54
N MET A 159 -16.85 -22.83 6.45
CA MET A 159 -17.58 -22.50 7.69
C MET A 159 -16.64 -22.21 8.86
N VAL A 160 -15.35 -22.53 8.72
CA VAL A 160 -14.35 -22.30 9.76
C VAL A 160 -13.75 -20.91 9.57
N MET A 161 -13.93 -20.04 10.57
CA MET A 161 -13.31 -18.73 10.58
C MET A 161 -11.78 -18.90 10.76
N PRO A 162 -10.93 -18.39 9.85
CA PRO A 162 -9.48 -18.58 9.92
C PRO A 162 -8.85 -18.19 11.26
N ASP A 163 -9.43 -17.20 11.93
CA ASP A 163 -8.92 -16.66 13.19
C ASP A 163 -8.95 -17.68 14.35
N VAL A 164 -9.88 -18.65 14.29
CA VAL A 164 -9.96 -19.74 15.27
C VAL A 164 -8.75 -20.67 15.19
N LEU A 165 -8.12 -20.75 14.02
CA LEU A 165 -6.96 -21.62 13.77
C LEU A 165 -5.62 -20.93 14.05
N ILE A 166 -5.62 -19.65 14.48
CA ILE A 166 -4.38 -18.87 14.66
C ILE A 166 -3.39 -19.55 15.59
N VAL A 167 -3.84 -20.06 16.75
CA VAL A 167 -2.95 -20.69 17.74
C VAL A 167 -2.30 -21.95 17.18
N GLU A 168 -3.07 -22.82 16.55
CA GLU A 168 -2.57 -24.07 15.98
C GLU A 168 -1.68 -23.82 14.75
N ASN A 169 -2.03 -22.84 13.92
CA ASN A 169 -1.20 -22.41 12.80
C ASN A 169 0.13 -21.85 13.29
N TYR A 170 0.12 -20.99 14.32
CA TYR A 170 1.34 -20.44 14.91
C TYR A 170 2.22 -21.56 15.46
N ARG A 171 1.65 -22.50 16.23
CA ARG A 171 2.36 -23.66 16.75
C ARG A 171 3.00 -24.48 15.63
N THR A 172 2.28 -24.71 14.55
CA THR A 172 2.78 -25.43 13.37
C THR A 172 3.93 -24.68 12.71
N MET A 173 3.79 -23.37 12.47
CA MET A 173 4.86 -22.56 11.86
C MET A 173 6.10 -22.47 12.75
N HIS A 174 5.92 -22.41 14.07
CA HIS A 174 7.00 -22.43 15.04
C HIS A 174 7.75 -23.77 15.02
N GLN A 175 7.03 -24.90 15.01
CA GLN A 175 7.64 -26.23 14.91
C GLN A 175 8.41 -26.43 13.60
N LEU A 176 7.94 -25.82 12.50
CA LEU A 176 8.63 -25.85 11.21
C LEU A 176 9.81 -24.84 11.13
N GLY A 177 10.02 -24.00 12.14
CA GLY A 177 11.05 -22.97 12.14
C GLY A 177 10.81 -21.86 11.11
N LEU A 178 9.56 -21.64 10.70
CA LEU A 178 9.19 -20.68 9.65
C LEU A 178 8.69 -19.34 10.19
N VAL A 179 8.53 -19.18 11.51
CA VAL A 179 8.08 -17.92 12.13
C VAL A 179 8.96 -16.76 11.68
N ASP A 180 8.36 -15.59 11.51
CA ASP A 180 9.01 -14.40 10.95
C ASP A 180 9.49 -14.57 9.50
N THR A 181 8.72 -15.29 8.68
CA THR A 181 8.97 -15.40 7.22
C THR A 181 7.71 -15.17 6.39
N ILE A 182 7.89 -14.83 5.11
CA ILE A 182 6.78 -14.76 4.14
C ILE A 182 6.11 -16.13 3.96
N ALA A 183 6.87 -17.21 4.06
CA ALA A 183 6.33 -18.56 3.96
C ALA A 183 5.36 -18.87 5.11
N ALA A 184 5.69 -18.50 6.34
CA ALA A 184 4.76 -18.68 7.47
C ALA A 184 3.46 -17.89 7.29
N MET A 185 3.53 -16.69 6.70
CA MET A 185 2.33 -15.93 6.37
C MET A 185 1.50 -16.60 5.27
N ALA A 186 2.14 -17.14 4.23
CA ALA A 186 1.47 -17.64 3.04
C ALA A 186 0.88 -19.05 3.18
N LEU A 187 1.59 -19.97 3.84
CA LEU A 187 1.27 -21.40 3.86
C LEU A 187 -0.15 -21.76 4.33
N PRO A 188 -0.73 -21.12 5.35
CA PRO A 188 -2.12 -21.40 5.75
C PRO A 188 -3.16 -21.11 4.67
N TYR A 189 -2.81 -20.29 3.67
CA TYR A 189 -3.75 -19.77 2.67
C TYR A 189 -3.51 -20.26 1.25
N VAL A 190 -2.44 -21.04 0.98
CA VAL A 190 -2.16 -21.54 -0.39
C VAL A 190 -3.21 -22.54 -0.87
N ALA A 191 -3.94 -23.19 0.04
CA ALA A 191 -5.10 -24.02 -0.28
C ALA A 191 -6.38 -23.29 0.12
N SER A 192 -7.28 -23.07 -0.83
CA SER A 192 -8.52 -22.32 -0.62
C SER A 192 -9.73 -23.15 -1.02
N ALA A 193 -10.56 -23.52 -0.04
CA ALA A 193 -11.83 -24.20 -0.30
C ALA A 193 -12.74 -23.39 -1.24
N PHE A 194 -12.73 -22.06 -1.14
CA PHE A 194 -13.50 -21.19 -2.02
C PHE A 194 -13.01 -21.28 -3.47
N GLY A 195 -11.68 -21.27 -3.66
CA GLY A 195 -11.07 -21.43 -4.97
C GLY A 195 -11.35 -22.81 -5.58
N ILE A 196 -11.20 -23.88 -4.79
CA ILE A 196 -11.53 -25.25 -5.22
C ILE A 196 -13.00 -25.34 -5.63
N PHE A 197 -13.91 -24.80 -4.81
CA PHE A 197 -15.34 -24.80 -5.10
C PHE A 197 -15.65 -24.07 -6.40
N LEU A 198 -15.21 -22.81 -6.55
CA LEU A 198 -15.51 -22.00 -7.73
C LEU A 198 -14.98 -22.62 -9.02
N LEU A 199 -13.71 -23.01 -9.04
CA LEU A 199 -13.09 -23.63 -10.22
C LEU A 199 -13.75 -24.96 -10.56
N ARG A 200 -14.15 -25.75 -9.55
CA ARG A 200 -14.87 -27.00 -9.79
C ARG A 200 -16.21 -26.75 -10.46
N GLN A 201 -16.96 -25.75 -10.01
CA GLN A 201 -18.25 -25.43 -10.63
C GLN A 201 -18.06 -25.01 -12.09
N ALA A 202 -17.05 -24.18 -12.38
CA ALA A 202 -16.70 -23.80 -13.75
C ALA A 202 -16.30 -25.01 -14.61
N PHE A 203 -15.47 -25.91 -14.08
CA PHE A 203 -15.07 -27.11 -14.82
C PHE A 203 -16.24 -28.06 -15.06
N LYS A 204 -17.23 -28.12 -14.17
CA LYS A 204 -18.41 -28.99 -14.36
C LYS A 204 -19.38 -28.51 -15.44
N THR A 205 -19.41 -27.21 -15.75
CA THR A 205 -20.29 -26.69 -16.81
C THR A 205 -19.73 -26.90 -18.22
N MET A 206 -18.46 -27.31 -18.35
CA MET A 206 -17.83 -27.49 -19.65
C MET A 206 -18.29 -28.80 -20.32
N PRO A 207 -18.62 -28.77 -21.63
CA PRO A 207 -18.99 -29.98 -22.37
C PRO A 207 -17.88 -31.05 -22.33
N LYS A 208 -18.27 -32.33 -22.25
CA LYS A 208 -17.29 -33.45 -22.21
C LYS A 208 -16.64 -33.69 -23.56
N GLU A 209 -17.33 -33.32 -24.62
CA GLU A 209 -16.95 -33.47 -26.02
C GLU A 209 -15.61 -32.74 -26.31
N LEU A 210 -15.35 -31.63 -25.62
CA LEU A 210 -14.07 -30.91 -25.73
C LEU A 210 -12.89 -31.71 -25.14
N GLU A 211 -13.13 -32.45 -24.06
CA GLU A 211 -12.14 -33.33 -23.46
C GLU A 211 -11.90 -34.58 -24.33
N GLU A 212 -12.96 -35.14 -24.89
CA GLU A 212 -12.88 -36.30 -25.79
C GLU A 212 -12.13 -35.95 -27.09
N ALA A 213 -12.42 -34.79 -27.69
CA ALA A 213 -11.71 -34.28 -28.86
C ALA A 213 -10.21 -34.09 -28.57
N ALA A 214 -9.86 -33.43 -27.47
CA ALA A 214 -8.46 -33.26 -27.08
C ALA A 214 -7.73 -34.59 -26.83
N ARG A 215 -8.44 -35.61 -26.31
CA ARG A 215 -7.90 -36.96 -26.12
C ARG A 215 -7.65 -37.67 -27.44
N ILE A 216 -8.53 -37.50 -28.44
CA ILE A 216 -8.33 -38.01 -29.81
C ILE A 216 -7.08 -37.36 -30.45
N GLU A 217 -6.83 -36.08 -30.17
CA GLU A 217 -5.59 -35.38 -30.57
C GLU A 217 -4.33 -35.79 -29.76
N GLY A 218 -4.44 -36.80 -28.90
CA GLY A 218 -3.30 -37.33 -28.13
C GLY A 218 -2.93 -36.52 -26.89
N CYS A 219 -3.76 -35.57 -26.44
CA CYS A 219 -3.49 -34.85 -25.19
C CYS A 219 -3.67 -35.77 -23.97
N GLY A 220 -2.61 -35.88 -23.15
CA GLY A 220 -2.71 -36.48 -21.82
C GLY A 220 -3.52 -35.62 -20.86
N THR A 221 -3.91 -36.17 -19.71
CA THR A 221 -4.77 -35.52 -18.69
C THR A 221 -4.33 -34.11 -18.31
N LEU A 222 -3.04 -33.91 -18.00
CA LEU A 222 -2.53 -32.57 -17.66
C LEU A 222 -2.54 -31.64 -18.88
N GLY A 223 -2.29 -32.16 -20.08
CA GLY A 223 -2.42 -31.40 -21.32
C GLY A 223 -3.85 -30.90 -21.52
N ILE A 224 -4.85 -31.75 -21.30
CA ILE A 224 -6.27 -31.38 -21.36
C ILE A 224 -6.59 -30.29 -20.33
N LEU A 225 -6.13 -30.44 -19.08
CA LEU A 225 -6.33 -29.42 -18.04
C LEU A 225 -5.78 -28.05 -18.48
N TRP A 226 -4.51 -27.98 -18.87
CA TRP A 226 -3.84 -26.71 -19.16
C TRP A 226 -4.24 -26.09 -20.51
N ARG A 227 -4.60 -26.91 -21.51
CA ARG A 227 -4.92 -26.43 -22.88
C ARG A 227 -6.41 -26.25 -23.13
N VAL A 228 -7.28 -26.93 -22.39
CA VAL A 228 -8.74 -26.87 -22.56
C VAL A 228 -9.41 -26.20 -21.38
N TYR A 229 -9.29 -26.78 -20.18
CA TYR A 229 -10.05 -26.32 -19.02
C TYR A 229 -9.58 -24.96 -18.50
N VAL A 230 -8.27 -24.75 -18.36
CA VAL A 230 -7.73 -23.49 -17.83
C VAL A 230 -8.07 -22.28 -18.73
N PRO A 231 -7.89 -22.34 -20.07
CA PRO A 231 -8.27 -21.24 -20.96
C PRO A 231 -9.77 -20.94 -20.96
N LEU A 232 -10.63 -21.96 -20.91
CA LEU A 232 -12.07 -21.78 -20.87
C LEU A 232 -12.56 -21.21 -19.53
N ALA A 233 -11.87 -21.51 -18.42
CA ALA A 233 -12.20 -20.99 -17.10
C ALA A 233 -11.53 -19.63 -16.79
N ARG A 234 -10.84 -18.98 -17.74
CA ARG A 234 -10.17 -17.68 -17.53
C ARG A 234 -11.02 -16.62 -16.79
N PRO A 235 -12.31 -16.41 -17.12
CA PRO A 235 -13.12 -15.44 -16.40
C PRO A 235 -13.26 -15.76 -14.90
N VAL A 236 -13.36 -17.05 -14.56
CA VAL A 236 -13.48 -17.53 -13.17
C VAL A 236 -12.16 -17.39 -12.43
N TYR A 237 -11.03 -17.65 -13.10
CA TYR A 237 -9.70 -17.37 -12.53
C TYR A 237 -9.50 -15.91 -12.22
N LEU A 238 -9.89 -15.00 -13.12
CA LEU A 238 -9.77 -13.56 -12.91
C LEU A 238 -10.63 -13.10 -11.72
N ALA A 239 -11.88 -13.55 -11.65
CA ALA A 239 -12.77 -13.25 -10.54
C ALA A 239 -12.21 -13.77 -9.20
N TYR A 240 -11.73 -15.02 -9.17
CA TYR A 240 -11.14 -15.60 -7.98
C TYR A 240 -9.84 -14.90 -7.57
N ALA A 241 -8.95 -14.59 -8.52
CA ALA A 241 -7.70 -13.90 -8.25
C ALA A 241 -7.92 -12.53 -7.62
N LEU A 242 -8.91 -11.78 -8.12
CA LEU A 242 -9.26 -10.47 -7.55
C LEU A 242 -9.75 -10.58 -6.10
N VAL A 243 -10.65 -11.54 -5.82
CA VAL A 243 -11.14 -11.79 -4.46
C VAL A 243 -9.99 -12.20 -3.53
N SER A 244 -9.12 -13.10 -3.99
CA SER A 244 -7.97 -13.57 -3.21
C SER A 244 -6.97 -12.44 -2.93
N VAL A 245 -6.58 -11.68 -3.95
CA VAL A 245 -5.66 -10.54 -3.81
C VAL A 245 -6.23 -9.52 -2.85
N SER A 246 -7.51 -9.14 -3.00
CA SER A 246 -8.17 -8.19 -2.12
C SER A 246 -8.19 -8.68 -0.67
N TYR A 247 -8.55 -9.94 -0.45
CA TYR A 247 -8.60 -10.53 0.89
C TYR A 247 -7.21 -10.56 1.56
N HIS A 248 -6.19 -11.07 0.86
CA HIS A 248 -4.85 -11.25 1.44
C HIS A 248 -4.07 -9.95 1.54
N TRP A 249 -4.35 -8.96 0.68
CA TRP A 249 -3.77 -7.62 0.81
C TRP A 249 -4.25 -6.91 2.08
N ASN A 250 -5.50 -7.13 2.47
CA ASN A 250 -6.11 -6.53 3.67
C ASN A 250 -5.92 -7.38 4.93
N ASN A 251 -5.31 -8.57 4.84
CA ASN A 251 -5.10 -9.42 6.01
C ASN A 251 -4.09 -8.75 6.96
N PHE A 252 -4.52 -8.60 8.21
CA PHE A 252 -3.77 -7.90 9.26
C PHE A 252 -3.42 -8.84 10.42
N LEU A 253 -4.42 -9.54 10.95
CA LEU A 253 -4.30 -10.25 12.23
C LEU A 253 -3.26 -11.38 12.18
N TRP A 254 -3.31 -12.24 11.15
CA TRP A 254 -2.36 -13.34 11.05
C TRP A 254 -0.91 -12.86 10.82
N PRO A 255 -0.63 -11.96 9.87
CA PRO A 255 0.71 -11.38 9.72
C PRO A 255 1.26 -10.70 10.97
N LEU A 256 0.40 -9.98 11.71
CA LEU A 256 0.79 -9.33 12.97
C LEU A 256 1.29 -10.35 14.00
N ILE A 257 0.68 -11.53 14.06
CA ILE A 257 0.98 -12.57 15.06
C ILE A 257 2.23 -13.39 14.67
N VAL A 258 2.39 -13.69 13.39
CA VAL A 258 3.44 -14.61 12.92
C VAL A 258 4.75 -13.92 12.53
N THR A 259 4.77 -12.59 12.43
CA THR A 259 5.98 -11.81 12.09
C THR A 259 6.37 -10.85 13.19
N ASN A 260 7.69 -10.64 13.35
CA ASN A 260 8.26 -9.79 14.39
C ASN A 260 9.19 -8.71 13.82
N SER A 261 9.87 -8.99 12.70
CA SER A 261 10.88 -8.07 12.15
C SER A 261 10.32 -7.09 11.12
N VAL A 262 10.94 -5.91 11.06
CA VAL A 262 10.67 -4.90 10.01
C VAL A 262 10.97 -5.48 8.62
N GLY A 263 11.91 -6.42 8.52
CA GLY A 263 12.30 -7.06 7.28
C GLY A 263 11.23 -7.94 6.65
N THR A 264 10.29 -8.47 7.43
CA THR A 264 9.27 -9.44 6.98
C THR A 264 7.85 -8.88 7.05
N ARG A 265 7.66 -7.82 7.84
CA ARG A 265 6.38 -7.14 8.05
C ARG A 265 5.72 -6.71 6.72
N PRO A 266 4.45 -7.07 6.48
CA PRO A 266 3.69 -6.54 5.36
C PRO A 266 3.13 -5.14 5.65
N LEU A 267 2.65 -4.48 4.61
CA LEU A 267 2.09 -3.14 4.60
C LEU A 267 1.00 -2.89 5.64
N THR A 268 0.04 -3.80 5.79
CA THR A 268 -1.06 -3.68 6.77
C THR A 268 -0.55 -3.62 8.20
N VAL A 269 0.43 -4.45 8.54
CA VAL A 269 1.08 -4.46 9.86
C VAL A 269 1.99 -3.24 10.03
N GLY A 270 2.68 -2.83 8.96
CA GLY A 270 3.49 -1.61 8.93
C GLY A 270 2.69 -0.35 9.20
N LEU A 271 1.46 -0.27 8.69
CA LEU A 271 0.55 0.85 8.89
C LEU A 271 0.13 1.03 10.36
N ALA A 272 -0.01 -0.07 11.11
CA ALA A 272 -0.40 0.00 12.52
C ALA A 272 0.63 0.73 13.42
N VAL A 273 1.89 0.88 12.97
CA VAL A 273 2.89 1.68 13.67
C VAL A 273 2.46 3.16 13.78
N PHE A 274 1.78 3.68 12.76
CA PHE A 274 1.28 5.06 12.73
C PHE A 274 0.06 5.28 13.64
N ALA A 275 -0.58 4.20 14.08
CA ALA A 275 -1.69 4.23 15.06
C ALA A 275 -1.21 4.05 16.51
N SER A 276 0.12 3.95 16.75
CA SER A 276 0.65 3.75 18.09
C SER A 276 0.46 4.99 18.96
N THR A 277 -0.15 4.82 20.13
CA THR A 277 -0.45 5.90 21.07
C THR A 277 0.80 6.46 21.76
N ASP A 278 1.89 5.69 21.81
CA ASP A 278 3.12 6.05 22.52
C ASP A 278 3.83 7.28 21.95
N GLN A 279 3.58 7.60 20.66
CA GLN A 279 4.17 8.77 19.97
C GLN A 279 3.18 9.92 19.77
N GLY A 280 1.93 9.76 20.21
CA GLY A 280 0.82 10.61 19.81
C GLY A 280 0.35 10.30 18.39
N ILE A 281 -0.98 10.25 18.19
CA ILE A 281 -1.55 9.93 16.87
C ILE A 281 -1.63 11.22 16.05
N ASP A 282 -0.80 11.33 15.02
CA ASP A 282 -0.96 12.33 13.97
C ASP A 282 -1.95 11.82 12.92
N TRP A 283 -3.20 12.32 13.01
CA TRP A 283 -4.29 11.98 12.09
C TRP A 283 -4.00 12.34 10.63
N SER A 284 -3.14 13.33 10.39
CA SER A 284 -2.76 13.72 9.03
C SER A 284 -1.82 12.68 8.43
N ILE A 285 -0.78 12.29 9.18
CA ILE A 285 0.21 11.30 8.73
C ILE A 285 -0.44 9.92 8.56
N ILE A 286 -1.28 9.48 9.50
CA ILE A 286 -1.95 8.16 9.40
C ILE A 286 -2.90 8.10 8.20
N THR A 287 -3.60 9.19 7.89
CA THR A 287 -4.51 9.26 6.73
C THR A 287 -3.70 9.21 5.43
N ALA A 288 -2.59 9.95 5.35
CA ALA A 288 -1.68 9.89 4.21
C ALA A 288 -1.08 8.49 4.01
N ALA A 289 -0.60 7.86 5.09
CA ALA A 289 -0.10 6.50 5.11
C ALA A 289 -1.16 5.48 4.65
N THR A 290 -2.41 5.65 5.08
CA THR A 290 -3.54 4.80 4.68
C THR A 290 -3.83 4.93 3.19
N LEU A 291 -3.82 6.15 2.64
CA LEU A 291 -4.01 6.38 1.21
C LEU A 291 -2.90 5.73 0.38
N ILE A 292 -1.64 5.89 0.81
CA ILE A 292 -0.47 5.23 0.20
C ILE A 292 -0.69 3.72 0.22
N ALA A 293 -1.09 3.15 1.36
CA ALA A 293 -1.26 1.72 1.51
C ALA A 293 -2.41 1.14 0.65
N ALA A 294 -3.48 1.91 0.46
CA ALA A 294 -4.63 1.53 -0.38
C ALA A 294 -4.37 1.74 -1.89
N ALA A 295 -3.41 2.58 -2.26
CA ALA A 295 -3.17 2.98 -3.65
C ALA A 295 -3.00 1.80 -4.63
N PRO A 296 -2.24 0.73 -4.34
CA PRO A 296 -2.08 -0.36 -5.31
C PRO A 296 -3.37 -1.09 -5.62
N LEU A 297 -4.24 -1.32 -4.63
CA LEU A 297 -5.55 -1.94 -4.85
C LEU A 297 -6.46 -1.01 -5.65
N LEU A 298 -6.44 0.30 -5.38
CA LEU A 298 -7.22 1.29 -6.13
C LEU A 298 -6.77 1.35 -7.60
N VAL A 299 -5.46 1.40 -7.84
CA VAL A 299 -4.88 1.41 -9.19
C VAL A 299 -5.23 0.11 -9.92
N ALA A 300 -5.06 -1.05 -9.27
CA ALA A 300 -5.46 -2.33 -9.83
C ALA A 300 -6.95 -2.34 -10.18
N PHE A 301 -7.82 -1.89 -9.27
CA PHE A 301 -9.25 -1.80 -9.53
C PHE A 301 -9.57 -0.93 -10.74
N LEU A 302 -8.97 0.27 -10.86
CA LEU A 302 -9.20 1.17 -12.00
C LEU A 302 -8.75 0.55 -13.34
N ILE A 303 -7.70 -0.26 -13.33
CA ILE A 303 -7.19 -0.97 -14.52
C ILE A 303 -8.10 -2.17 -14.88
N PHE A 304 -8.53 -2.95 -13.89
CA PHE A 304 -9.25 -4.22 -14.10
C PHE A 304 -10.79 -4.12 -14.06
N GLN A 305 -11.36 -3.00 -13.62
CA GLN A 305 -12.82 -2.78 -13.62
C GLN A 305 -13.51 -3.00 -14.98
N PRO A 306 -12.90 -2.71 -16.17
CA PRO A 306 -13.60 -2.90 -17.45
C PRO A 306 -13.89 -4.38 -17.74
N GLN A 307 -12.99 -5.30 -17.35
CA GLN A 307 -13.24 -6.74 -17.56
C GLN A 307 -14.35 -7.27 -16.65
N PHE A 308 -14.52 -6.66 -15.48
CA PHE A 308 -15.59 -6.99 -14.54
C PHE A 308 -16.96 -6.61 -15.11
N VAL A 309 -17.10 -5.38 -15.60
CA VAL A 309 -18.33 -4.88 -16.23
C VAL A 309 -18.69 -5.73 -17.46
N GLN A 310 -17.71 -6.09 -18.29
CA GLN A 310 -17.93 -6.94 -19.47
C GLN A 310 -18.34 -8.37 -19.11
N SER A 311 -17.86 -8.92 -17.98
CA SER A 311 -18.22 -10.27 -17.52
C SER A 311 -19.67 -10.33 -17.03
N PHE A 312 -20.16 -9.28 -16.36
CA PHE A 312 -21.56 -9.18 -15.94
C PHE A 312 -22.52 -8.98 -17.13
N LEU A 313 -22.14 -8.17 -18.11
CA LEU A 313 -22.96 -7.92 -19.30
C LEU A 313 -23.19 -9.20 -20.13
N ARG A 314 -22.22 -10.11 -20.19
CA ARG A 314 -22.37 -11.40 -20.89
C ARG A 314 -23.23 -12.42 -20.13
N ALA A 315 -23.43 -12.26 -18.83
CA ALA A 315 -24.29 -13.14 -18.04
C ALA A 315 -25.79 -12.77 -18.15
N GLY A 316 -26.10 -11.52 -18.53
CA GLY A 316 -27.47 -11.02 -18.70
C GLY A 316 -28.06 -11.19 -20.10
N ILE A 317 -27.25 -11.54 -21.10
CA ILE A 317 -27.71 -11.82 -22.46
C ILE A 317 -27.87 -13.34 -22.59
N ARG A 318 -29.09 -13.82 -22.33
CA ARG A 318 -29.57 -15.14 -22.76
C ARG A 318 -30.73 -14.94 -23.73
#